data_AF-A0A146LU57-F1
#
_entry.id   AF-A0A146LU57-F1
#
_cell.length_a   1.000
_cell.length_b   1.000
_cell.length_c   1.000
_cell.angle_alpha   90.00
_cell.angle_beta   90.00
_cell.angle_gamma   90.00
#
_symmetry.space_group_name_H-M   'P 1'
#
loop_
_entity.id
_entity.type
_entity.pdbx_description
1 polymer ?
#
loop_
_entity_poly.entity_id
_entity_poly.type
_entity_poly.pdbx_seq_one_letter_code
_entity_poly.pdbx_strand_id
1 'polypeptide(L)'
;MGNLLPVPEKTYRRLLMLQNLLVTYIPHIAGLNPKGYRLYHSSTRLLGNPVRSIIDGELVWLFLTLSATERTEIAKKIGTKVNELLEDLVDIEMLTSNF
;
A
#
# COMPACT_ATOMS: atom_id res chain seq x y z
N MET A 1 -8.68 -11.30 11.55
CA MET A 1 -8.96 -9.98 12.15
C MET A 1 -8.38 -8.92 11.21
N GLY A 2 -8.86 -7.68 11.25
CA GLY A 2 -8.34 -6.59 10.42
C GLY A 2 -8.17 -5.34 11.26
N ASN A 3 -7.12 -4.56 10.99
CA ASN A 3 -6.77 -3.35 11.73
C ASN A 3 -6.89 -2.11 10.83
N LEU A 4 -7.19 -0.97 11.45
CA LEU A 4 -7.13 0.34 10.82
C LEU A 4 -6.23 1.24 11.66
N LEU A 5 -5.09 1.64 11.08
CA LEU A 5 -4.06 2.41 11.75
C LEU A 5 -4.01 3.83 11.17
N PRO A 6 -4.19 4.89 11.98
CA PRO A 6 -3.93 6.25 11.53
C PRO A 6 -2.42 6.45 11.33
N VAL A 7 -2.04 7.05 10.20
CA VAL A 7 -0.64 7.31 9.85
C VAL A 7 -0.42 8.80 9.57
N PRO A 8 0.78 9.35 9.84
CA PRO A 8 1.13 10.71 9.45
C PRO A 8 1.04 10.90 7.93
N GLU A 9 0.67 12.10 7.47
CA GLU A 9 0.47 12.40 6.05
C GLU A 9 1.71 12.08 5.20
N LYS A 10 2.91 12.33 5.73
CA LYS A 10 4.18 12.03 5.05
C LYS A 10 4.34 10.53 4.78
N THR A 11 4.03 9.69 5.76
CA THR A 11 4.06 8.22 5.64
C THR A 11 2.97 7.74 4.70
N TYR A 12 1.75 8.28 4.83
CA TYR A 12 0.64 8.00 3.92
C TYR A 12 1.01 8.23 2.44
N ARG A 13 1.54 9.41 2.10
CA ARG A 13 1.91 9.75 0.71
C ARG A 13 2.97 8.81 0.16
N ARG A 14 3.93 8.39 0.99
CA ARG A 14 4.98 7.45 0.61
C ARG A 14 4.41 6.07 0.30
N LEU A 15 3.60 5.53 1.21
CA LEU A 15 2.94 4.24 1.05
C LEU A 15 1.93 4.25 -0.11
N LEU A 16 1.28 5.38 -0.37
CA LEU A 16 0.40 5.55 -1.53
C LEU A 16 1.17 5.40 -2.85
N MET A 17 2.35 6.02 -2.96
CA MET A 17 3.21 5.87 -4.14
C MET A 17 3.70 4.42 -4.29
N LEU A 18 4.09 3.79 -3.18
CA LEU A 18 4.46 2.37 -3.16
C LEU A 18 3.32 1.49 -3.66
N GLN A 19 2.12 1.62 -3.10
CA GLN A 19 0.91 0.90 -3.51
C GLN A 19 0.63 1.07 -5.01
N ASN A 20 0.78 2.30 -5.53
CA ASN A 20 0.54 2.58 -6.93
C ASN A 20 1.49 1.83 -7.85
N LEU A 21 2.77 1.72 -7.48
CA LEU A 21 3.76 0.97 -8.24
C LEU A 21 3.55 -0.54 -8.11
N LEU A 22 3.30 -1.07 -6.92
CA LEU A 22 3.13 -2.50 -6.70
C LEU A 22 1.93 -3.07 -7.47
N VAL A 23 0.86 -2.28 -7.63
CA VAL A 23 -0.30 -2.66 -8.48
C VAL A 23 0.11 -2.89 -9.93
N THR A 24 1.09 -2.15 -10.43
CA THR A 24 1.55 -2.29 -11.82
C THR A 24 2.74 -3.25 -11.98
N TYR A 25 3.56 -3.41 -10.94
CA TYR A 25 4.86 -4.07 -11.03
C TYR A 25 4.77 -5.56 -10.67
N ILE A 26 3.79 -5.96 -9.86
CA ILE A 26 3.62 -7.35 -9.41
C ILE A 26 2.47 -8.00 -10.20
N PRO A 27 2.61 -9.26 -10.66
CA PRO A 27 1.50 -10.02 -11.21
C PRO A 27 0.50 -10.37 -10.10
N HIS A 28 -0.77 -10.04 -10.31
CA HIS A 28 -1.84 -10.36 -9.36
C HIS A 28 -2.47 -11.70 -9.69
N ILE A 29 -2.85 -12.44 -8.64
CA ILE A 29 -3.53 -13.73 -8.78
C ILE A 29 -4.80 -13.52 -9.62
N ALA A 30 -5.00 -14.41 -10.60
CA ALA A 30 -6.10 -14.34 -11.57
C ALA A 30 -6.20 -13.03 -12.37
N GLY A 31 -5.13 -12.22 -12.43
CA GLY A 31 -5.13 -10.95 -13.16
C GLY A 31 -6.05 -9.88 -12.56
N LEU A 32 -6.44 -10.03 -11.30
CA LEU A 32 -7.35 -9.10 -10.62
C LEU A 32 -6.68 -7.75 -10.36
N ASN A 33 -7.46 -6.68 -10.29
CA ASN A 33 -6.98 -5.34 -9.93
C ASN A 33 -7.25 -5.06 -8.44
N PRO A 34 -6.22 -5.03 -7.57
CA PRO A 34 -6.41 -4.78 -6.14
C PRO A 34 -7.06 -3.43 -5.86
N LYS A 35 -6.69 -2.37 -6.61
CA LYS A 35 -7.29 -1.04 -6.43
C LYS A 35 -8.79 -1.06 -6.71
N GLY A 36 -9.21 -1.76 -7.77
CA GLY A 36 -10.62 -1.89 -8.13
C GLY A 36 -11.42 -2.69 -7.09
N TYR A 37 -10.81 -3.76 -6.57
CA TYR A 37 -11.41 -4.59 -5.54
C TYR A 37 -11.64 -3.81 -4.23
N ARG A 38 -10.71 -2.94 -3.83
CA ARG A 38 -10.79 -2.14 -2.61
C ARG A 38 -11.70 -0.91 -2.71
N LEU A 39 -12.21 -0.56 -3.89
CA LEU A 39 -13.16 0.55 -4.01
C LEU A 39 -14.48 0.22 -3.35
N TYR A 40 -15.11 1.22 -2.75
CA TYR A 40 -16.45 1.08 -2.21
C TYR A 40 -17.45 0.79 -3.34
N HIS A 41 -18.15 -0.34 -3.24
CA HIS A 41 -19.20 -0.75 -4.18
C HIS A 41 -20.55 -0.46 -3.55
N SER A 42 -21.32 0.43 -4.17
CA SER A 42 -22.69 0.74 -3.78
C SER A 42 -23.66 0.15 -4.80
N SER A 43 -24.75 -0.45 -4.33
CA SER A 43 -25.85 -0.89 -5.21
C SER A 43 -26.56 0.31 -5.87
N THR A 44 -26.47 1.48 -5.25
CA THR A 44 -27.06 2.73 -5.73
C THR A 44 -25.97 3.73 -6.12
N ARG A 45 -26.23 4.54 -7.14
CA ARG A 45 -25.31 5.59 -7.57
C ARG A 45 -25.23 6.68 -6.50
N LEU A 46 -24.05 6.87 -5.93
CA LEU A 46 -23.78 7.98 -5.02
C LEU A 46 -23.45 9.25 -5.81
N LEU A 47 -23.78 10.40 -5.22
CA LEU A 47 -23.50 11.73 -5.80
C LEU A 47 -22.05 12.20 -5.55
N GLY A 48 -21.32 11.52 -4.67
CA GLY A 48 -19.94 11.84 -4.32
C GLY A 48 -18.91 10.95 -5.01
N ASN A 49 -17.71 11.48 -5.25
CA ASN A 49 -16.58 10.70 -5.72
C ASN A 49 -16.05 9.78 -4.61
N PRO A 50 -15.65 8.52 -4.91
CA PRO A 50 -15.04 7.66 -3.91
C PRO A 50 -13.74 8.26 -3.37
N VAL A 51 -13.67 8.41 -2.04
CA VAL A 51 -12.46 8.88 -1.36
C VAL A 51 -11.50 7.70 -1.18
N ARG A 52 -10.23 7.88 -1.58
CA ARG A 52 -9.19 6.85 -1.54
C ARG A 52 -8.14 7.21 -0.49
N SER A 53 -8.54 7.23 0.78
CA SER A 53 -7.67 7.64 1.89
C SER A 53 -7.14 6.48 2.74
N ILE A 54 -7.37 5.24 2.30
CA ILE A 54 -6.91 4.03 3.01
C ILE A 54 -5.89 3.34 2.12
N ILE A 55 -4.73 3.02 2.71
CA ILE A 55 -3.69 2.21 2.10
C ILE A 55 -4.03 0.74 2.29
N ASP A 56 -3.86 -0.06 1.24
CA ASP A 56 -4.02 -1.50 1.29
C ASP A 56 -2.77 -2.15 1.90
N GLY A 57 -2.83 -2.47 3.20
CA GLY A 57 -1.73 -3.08 3.96
C GLY A 57 -1.18 -4.36 3.35
N GLU A 58 -2.06 -5.27 2.92
CA GLU A 58 -1.68 -6.54 2.29
C GLU A 58 -0.85 -6.32 1.01
N LEU A 59 -1.23 -5.29 0.24
CA LEU A 59 -0.55 -4.96 -0.99
C LEU A 59 0.81 -4.31 -0.74
N VAL A 60 0.92 -3.38 0.23
CA VAL A 60 2.22 -2.76 0.54
C VAL A 60 3.18 -3.72 1.23
N TRP A 61 2.69 -4.75 1.92
CA TRP A 61 3.51 -5.81 2.53
C TRP A 61 4.26 -6.66 1.49
N LEU A 62 3.73 -6.79 0.27
CA LEU A 62 4.43 -7.48 -0.82
C LEU A 62 5.78 -6.84 -1.16
N PHE A 63 6.03 -5.59 -0.76
CA PHE A 63 7.36 -5.00 -0.91
C PHE A 63 8.46 -5.82 -0.20
N LEU A 64 8.14 -6.47 0.92
CA LEU A 64 9.07 -7.30 1.68
C LEU A 64 9.44 -8.60 0.94
N THR A 65 8.57 -9.09 0.05
CA THR A 65 8.80 -10.34 -0.69
C THR A 65 9.65 -10.13 -1.95
N LEU A 66 9.88 -8.88 -2.36
CA LEU A 66 10.69 -8.56 -3.54
C LEU A 66 12.19 -8.79 -3.31
N SER A 67 12.95 -8.98 -4.39
CA SER A 67 14.40 -9.01 -4.34
C SER A 67 15.01 -7.65 -3.99
N ALA A 68 16.26 -7.63 -3.54
CA ALA A 68 16.96 -6.38 -3.19
C ALA A 68 17.09 -5.42 -4.39
N THR A 69 17.22 -5.96 -5.60
CA THR A 69 17.28 -5.19 -6.85
C THR A 69 15.95 -4.54 -7.15
N GLU A 70 14.84 -5.30 -7.12
CA GLU A 70 13.49 -4.78 -7.35
C GLU A 70 13.11 -3.71 -6.33
N ARG A 71 13.39 -3.94 -5.03
CA ARG A 71 13.15 -2.94 -3.98
C ARG A 71 13.88 -1.63 -4.27
N THR A 72 15.13 -1.72 -4.73
CA THR A 72 15.95 -0.57 -5.09
C THR A 72 15.38 0.19 -6.28
N GLU A 73 14.93 -0.51 -7.32
CA GLU A 73 14.28 0.12 -8.48
C GLU A 73 12.98 0.83 -8.13
N ILE A 74 12.13 0.17 -7.34
CA ILE A 74 10.86 0.76 -6.89
C ILE A 74 11.13 1.99 -6.03
N ALA A 75 12.03 1.91 -5.05
CA ALA A 75 12.38 3.06 -4.20
C ALA A 75 12.90 4.25 -5.02
N LYS A 76 13.75 3.99 -6.03
CA LYS A 76 14.20 5.03 -6.99
C LYS A 76 13.05 5.66 -7.76
N LYS A 77 12.07 4.88 -8.22
CA LYS A 77 10.89 5.39 -8.94
C LYS A 77 9.97 6.25 -8.07
N ILE A 78 9.89 5.94 -6.78
CA ILE A 78 9.14 6.74 -5.79
C ILE A 78 9.92 8.01 -5.42
N GLY A 79 11.25 7.97 -5.49
CA GLY A 79 12.13 9.05 -5.04
C GLY A 79 12.45 8.97 -3.55
N THR A 80 12.48 7.76 -2.98
CA THR A 80 12.75 7.52 -1.55
C THR A 80 13.86 6.49 -1.37
N LYS A 81 14.37 6.37 -0.14
CA LYS A 81 15.34 5.32 0.20
C LYS A 81 14.62 4.02 0.52
N VAL A 82 15.24 2.88 0.22
CA VAL A 82 14.71 1.56 0.58
C VAL A 82 14.54 1.46 2.09
N ASN A 83 15.53 1.91 2.87
CA ASN A 83 15.47 1.87 4.33
C ASN A 83 14.29 2.66 4.90
N GLU A 84 14.01 3.85 4.36
CA GLU A 84 12.85 4.65 4.80
C GLU A 84 11.51 3.95 4.53
N LEU A 85 11.42 3.14 3.48
CA LEU A 85 10.23 2.32 3.22
C LEU A 85 10.16 1.15 4.19
N LEU A 86 11.27 0.48 4.46
CA LEU A 86 11.33 -0.63 5.41
C LEU A 86 11.01 -0.19 6.84
N GLU A 87 11.56 0.95 7.27
CA GLU A 87 11.27 1.58 8.56
C GLU A 87 9.77 1.87 8.71
N ASP A 88 9.13 2.49 7.71
CA ASP A 88 7.68 2.74 7.74
C ASP A 88 6.87 1.43 7.94
N LEU A 89 7.26 0.33 7.27
CA LEU A 89 6.55 -0.96 7.40
C LEU A 89 6.78 -1.60 8.78
N VAL A 90 8.02 -1.54 9.29
CA VAL A 90 8.36 -2.06 10.63
C VAL A 90 7.63 -1.27 11.72
N ASP A 91 7.56 0.06 11.61
CA ASP A 91 6.84 0.90 12.56
C ASP A 91 5.35 0.53 12.61
N ILE A 92 4.74 0.27 11.46
CA ILE A 92 3.34 -0.19 11.37
C ILE A 92 3.18 -1.56 12.04
N GLU A 93 4.08 -2.51 11.80
CA GLU A 93 4.04 -3.83 12.44
C GLU A 93 4.15 -3.72 13.97
N MET A 94 5.10 -2.92 14.45
CA MET A 94 5.31 -2.70 15.89
C MET A 94 4.07 -2.10 16.56
N LEU A 95 3.44 -1.11 15.94
CA LEU A 95 2.22 -0.47 16.46
C LEU A 95 0.99 -1.39 16.43
N THR A 96 0.98 -2.38 15.53
CA THR A 96 -0.16 -3.29 15.34
C THR A 96 0.04 -4.67 15.97
N SER A 97 1.18 -4.90 16.63
CA SER A 97 1.57 -6.18 17.27
C SER A 97 0.77 -6.57 18.52
N ASN A 98 -0.33 -5.87 18.83
CA ASN A 98 -1.17 -6.14 20.00
C ASN A 98 -2.41 -6.96 19.58
N PHE A 99 -2.85 -7.87 20.46
CA PHE A 99 -3.94 -8.82 20.23
C PHE A 99 -5.33 -8.19 20.20
#